data_AF-A0A966T5Q9-F1
#
_entry.id   AF-A0A966T5Q9-F1
#
_cell.length_a   1.000
_cell.length_b   1.000
_cell.length_c   1.000
_cell.angle_alpha   90.00
_cell.angle_beta   90.00
_cell.angle_gamma   90.00
#
_symmetry.space_group_name_H-M   'P 1'
#
loop_
_entity.id
_entity.type
_entity.pdbx_description
1 polymer ?
#
loop_
_entity_poly.entity_id
_entity_poly.type
_entity_poly.pdbx_seq_one_letter_code
_entity_poly.pdbx_strand_id
1 'polypeptide(L)'
;MRKLGVLVGAATCALALSACGETVTIGDGGVAQGITVQASGVSDVVPDAVRVSLSVSVLADTSEVALAEASLSAAEVRDVLAERQVAEADFATQTLT
;
A
#
# COMPACT_ATOMS: atom_id res chain seq x y z
N MET A 1 -52.97 -52.72 -24.96
CA MET A 1 -52.49 -51.42 -25.51
C MET A 1 -51.98 -50.45 -24.43
N ARG A 2 -52.60 -50.34 -23.24
CA ARG A 2 -52.11 -49.48 -22.14
C ARG A 2 -50.67 -49.77 -21.64
N LYS A 3 -50.29 -51.05 -21.55
CA LYS A 3 -48.93 -51.46 -21.10
C LYS A 3 -47.82 -51.12 -22.10
N LEU A 4 -48.16 -51.06 -23.39
CA LEU A 4 -47.21 -50.72 -24.47
C LEU A 4 -46.90 -49.22 -24.45
N GLY A 5 -47.92 -48.38 -24.22
CA GLY A 5 -47.73 -46.92 -24.12
C GLY A 5 -46.87 -46.48 -22.93
N VAL A 6 -46.98 -47.18 -21.79
CA VAL A 6 -46.14 -46.91 -20.61
C VAL A 6 -44.67 -47.29 -20.86
N LEU A 7 -44.42 -48.39 -21.57
CA LEU A 7 -43.07 -48.83 -21.93
C LEU A 7 -42.40 -47.88 -22.94
N VAL A 8 -43.13 -47.43 -23.95
CA VAL A 8 -42.62 -46.47 -24.94
C VAL A 8 -42.34 -45.12 -24.30
N GLY A 9 -43.22 -44.64 -23.41
CA GLY A 9 -43.02 -43.39 -22.67
C GLY A 9 -41.81 -43.43 -21.73
N ALA A 10 -41.63 -44.54 -20.99
CA ALA A 10 -40.47 -44.70 -20.11
C ALA A 10 -39.15 -44.74 -20.90
N ALA A 11 -39.13 -45.41 -22.06
CA ALA A 11 -37.94 -45.46 -22.92
C ALA A 11 -37.59 -44.09 -23.53
N THR A 12 -38.58 -43.29 -23.92
CA THR A 12 -38.34 -41.93 -24.44
C THR A 12 -37.84 -40.98 -23.36
N CYS A 13 -38.37 -41.07 -22.14
CA CYS A 13 -37.85 -40.31 -21.00
C CYS A 13 -36.41 -40.70 -20.65
N ALA A 14 -36.07 -41.99 -20.66
CA ALA A 14 -34.71 -42.45 -20.37
C ALA A 14 -33.69 -41.95 -21.41
N LEU A 15 -34.05 -41.97 -22.70
CA LEU A 15 -33.21 -41.44 -23.78
C LEU A 15 -33.05 -39.92 -23.70
N ALA A 16 -34.11 -39.19 -23.32
CA ALA A 16 -34.05 -37.74 -23.12
C ALA A 16 -33.14 -37.35 -21.95
N LEU A 17 -33.16 -38.10 -20.83
CA LEU A 17 -32.26 -37.86 -19.71
C LEU A 17 -30.79 -38.16 -20.05
N SER A 18 -30.51 -39.15 -20.90
CA SER A 18 -29.14 -39.41 -21.37
C SER A 18 -28.60 -38.36 -22.36
N ALA A 19 -29.48 -37.63 -23.05
CA ALA A 19 -29.09 -36.60 -24.02
C ALA A 19 -28.84 -35.22 -23.37
N CYS A 20 -29.35 -34.98 -22.16
CA CYS A 20 -29.08 -33.76 -21.37
C CYS A 20 -27.94 -33.93 -20.36
N GLY A 21 -27.22 -35.04 -20.40
CA GLY A 21 -26.16 -35.38 -19.46
C GLY A 21 -24.80 -35.38 -20.11
N GLU A 22 -24.33 -34.24 -20.62
CA GLU A 22 -22.88 -34.00 -20.59
C GLU A 22 -22.52 -33.68 -19.13
N THR A 23 -22.51 -34.72 -18.31
CA THR A 23 -21.71 -34.67 -17.10
C THR A 23 -20.29 -34.48 -17.59
N VAL A 24 -19.74 -33.28 -17.40
CA VAL A 24 -18.29 -33.10 -17.41
C VAL A 24 -17.78 -34.03 -16.31
N THR A 25 -17.37 -35.22 -16.71
CA THR A 25 -16.46 -36.05 -15.96
C THR A 25 -15.16 -35.26 -15.94
N ILE A 26 -14.94 -34.51 -14.85
CA ILE A 26 -13.58 -34.15 -14.46
C ILE A 26 -12.92 -35.51 -14.22
N GLY A 27 -12.21 -36.00 -15.24
CA GLY A 27 -11.60 -37.31 -15.24
C GLY A 27 -10.73 -37.50 -14.01
N ASP A 28 -10.54 -38.75 -13.60
CA ASP A 28 -9.55 -39.13 -12.61
C ASP A 28 -8.15 -38.74 -13.14
N GLY A 29 -7.69 -37.54 -12.77
CA GLY A 29 -6.63 -36.81 -13.46
C GLY A 29 -6.91 -35.32 -13.70
N GLY A 30 -8.08 -34.80 -13.28
CA GLY A 30 -8.40 -33.38 -13.23
C GLY A 30 -7.52 -32.67 -12.23
N VAL A 31 -6.28 -32.40 -12.63
CA VAL A 31 -5.39 -31.43 -11.98
C VAL A 31 -6.22 -30.17 -11.75
N ALA A 32 -6.29 -29.69 -10.51
CA ALA A 32 -6.95 -28.43 -10.19
C ALA A 32 -6.39 -27.35 -11.14
N GLN A 33 -7.14 -27.00 -12.18
CA GLN A 33 -6.72 -26.00 -13.18
C GLN A 33 -6.92 -24.62 -12.56
N GLY A 34 -6.05 -24.25 -11.63
CA GLY A 34 -5.94 -22.90 -11.11
C GLY A 34 -5.22 -22.02 -12.13
N ILE A 35 -5.79 -20.86 -12.45
CA ILE A 35 -5.10 -19.82 -13.21
C ILE A 35 -4.23 -19.03 -12.21
N THR A 36 -2.91 -19.19 -12.30
CA THR A 36 -1.97 -18.37 -11.53
C THR A 36 -1.84 -17.00 -12.18
N VAL A 37 -2.52 -15.99 -11.64
CA VAL A 37 -2.34 -14.59 -12.03
C VAL A 37 -1.29 -13.93 -11.15
N GLN A 38 -0.24 -13.40 -11.76
CA GLN A 38 0.71 -12.50 -11.10
C GLN A 38 0.32 -11.07 -11.46
N ALA A 39 -0.06 -10.28 -10.44
CA ALA A 39 -0.32 -8.85 -10.59
C ALA A 39 0.82 -8.09 -9.93
N SER A 40 1.53 -7.26 -10.70
CA SER A 40 2.47 -6.27 -10.17
C SER A 40 1.78 -4.92 -10.14
N GLY A 41 1.63 -4.35 -8.95
CA GLY A 41 1.17 -2.99 -8.77
C GLY A 41 2.36 -2.08 -8.52
N VAL A 42 2.54 -1.07 -9.36
CA VAL A 42 3.51 0.01 -9.13
C VAL A 42 2.71 1.29 -8.91
N SER A 43 3.07 2.04 -7.87
CA SER A 43 2.52 3.36 -7.62
C SER A 43 3.66 4.33 -7.40
N ASP A 44 3.69 5.38 -8.20
CA ASP A 44 4.55 6.53 -7.93
C ASP A 44 3.91 7.36 -6.81
N VAL A 45 4.68 7.66 -5.78
CA VAL A 45 4.23 8.40 -4.59
C VAL A 45 5.22 9.52 -4.32
N VAL A 46 4.70 10.70 -3.96
CA VAL A 46 5.51 11.82 -3.50
C VAL A 46 5.73 11.67 -2.00
N PRO A 47 6.97 11.81 -1.48
CA PRO A 47 7.22 11.81 -0.04
C PRO A 47 6.37 12.86 0.68
N ASP A 48 5.72 12.45 1.76
CA ASP A 48 4.77 13.24 2.54
C ASP A 48 5.42 14.04 3.67
N ALA A 49 6.65 13.70 4.06
CA ALA A 49 7.43 14.41 5.06
C ALA A 49 8.93 14.45 4.71
N VAL A 50 9.59 15.52 5.15
CA VAL A 50 11.04 15.69 5.06
C VAL A 50 11.56 16.05 6.45
N ARG A 51 12.65 15.40 6.89
CA ARG A 51 13.33 15.70 8.14
C ARG A 51 14.68 16.32 7.86
N VAL A 52 14.91 17.53 8.35
CA VAL A 52 16.17 18.27 8.20
C VAL A 52 16.78 18.50 9.58
N SER A 53 18.07 18.24 9.72
CA SER A 53 18.84 18.55 10.93
C SER A 53 19.78 19.72 10.65
N LEU A 54 19.61 20.81 11.39
CA LEU A 54 20.44 22.01 11.28
C LEU A 54 21.24 22.19 12.58
N SER A 55 22.49 22.60 12.45
CA SER A 55 23.37 22.88 13.59
C SER A 55 24.04 24.24 13.38
N VAL A 56 23.98 25.09 14.40
CA VAL A 56 24.70 26.36 14.45
C VAL A 56 25.98 26.15 15.25
N SER A 57 27.13 26.47 14.65
CA SER A 57 28.44 26.39 15.29
C SER A 57 29.15 27.72 15.10
N VAL A 58 29.60 28.31 16.21
CA VAL A 58 30.32 29.57 16.23
C VAL A 58 31.64 29.36 16.97
N LEU A 59 32.71 29.93 16.42
CA LEU A 59 34.03 29.96 17.04
C LEU A 59 34.33 31.40 17.44
N ALA A 60 34.54 31.62 18.74
CA ALA A 60 34.93 32.91 19.29
C ALA A 60 36.06 32.75 20.33
N ASP A 61 36.69 33.85 20.70
CA ASP A 61 37.84 33.87 21.63
C ASP A 61 37.50 33.37 23.03
N THR A 62 36.22 33.48 23.45
CA THR A 62 35.74 32.98 24.73
C THR A 62 34.45 32.20 24.56
N SER A 63 34.20 31.25 25.45
CA SER A 63 32.96 30.44 25.44
C SER A 63 31.71 31.28 25.65
N GLU A 64 31.78 32.36 26.42
CA GLU A 64 30.65 33.26 26.67
C GLU A 64 30.24 34.00 25.39
N VAL A 65 31.22 34.54 24.66
CA VAL A 65 30.97 35.18 23.36
C VAL A 65 30.46 34.16 22.34
N ALA A 66 31.07 32.97 22.29
CA ALA A 66 30.64 31.92 21.37
C ALA A 66 29.18 31.49 21.63
N LEU A 67 28.77 31.36 22.90
CA LEU A 67 27.40 31.02 23.26
C LEU A 67 26.42 32.14 22.90
N ALA A 68 26.79 33.39 23.17
CA ALA A 68 25.96 34.56 22.86
C ALA A 68 25.74 34.69 21.34
N GLU A 69 26.81 34.58 20.54
CA GLU A 69 26.73 34.62 19.09
C GLU A 69 25.98 33.42 18.51
N ALA A 70 26.23 32.21 19.01
CA ALA A 70 25.48 31.03 18.58
C ALA A 70 23.98 31.15 18.88
N SER A 71 23.61 31.76 20.01
CA SER A 71 22.21 32.02 20.39
C SER A 71 21.54 33.03 19.46
N LEU A 72 22.27 34.08 19.05
CA LEU A 72 21.79 35.08 18.10
C LEU A 72 21.62 34.48 16.71
N SER A 73 22.62 33.75 16.20
CA SER A 73 22.52 33.07 14.91
C SER A 73 21.41 32.01 14.91
N ALA A 74 21.20 31.29 16.02
CA ALA A 74 20.09 30.36 16.15
C ALA A 74 18.72 31.06 16.13
N ALA A 75 18.62 32.30 16.63
CA ALA A 75 17.40 33.10 16.49
C ALA A 75 17.16 33.52 15.04
N GLU A 76 18.18 33.99 14.35
CA GLU A 76 18.08 34.38 12.94
C GLU A 76 17.66 33.19 12.05
N VAL A 77 18.18 31.99 12.31
CA VAL A 77 17.75 30.79 11.59
C VAL A 77 16.26 30.51 11.81
N ARG A 78 15.74 30.69 13.04
CA ARG A 78 14.29 30.52 13.31
C ARG A 78 13.45 31.56 12.59
N ASP A 79 13.92 32.81 12.55
CA ASP A 79 13.22 33.90 11.86
C ASP A 79 13.14 33.61 10.35
N VAL A 80 14.26 33.17 9.75
CA VAL A 80 14.27 32.76 8.34
C VAL A 80 13.33 31.58 8.09
N LEU A 81 13.27 30.59 8.98
CA LEU A 81 12.33 29.46 8.85
C LEU A 81 10.87 29.95 8.88
N ALA A 82 10.54 30.89 9.77
CA ALA A 82 9.23 31.50 9.84
C ALA A 82 8.90 32.31 8.56
N GLU A 83 9.85 33.09 8.03
CA GLU A 83 9.71 33.79 6.74
C GLU A 83 9.48 32.83 5.57
N ARG A 84 10.06 31.63 5.63
CA ARG A 84 9.85 30.54 4.66
C ARG A 84 8.59 29.72 4.95
N GLN A 85 7.74 30.16 5.86
CA GLN A 85 6.46 29.55 6.20
C GLN A 85 6.57 28.15 6.82
N VAL A 86 7.72 27.84 7.45
CA VAL A 86 7.83 26.65 8.31
C VAL A 86 7.13 26.98 9.63
N ALA A 87 6.13 26.19 10.04
CA ALA A 87 5.40 26.48 11.26
C ALA A 87 6.25 26.18 12.49
N GLU A 88 5.98 26.87 13.60
CA GLU A 88 6.67 26.62 14.87
C GLU A 88 6.51 25.18 15.38
N ALA A 89 5.39 24.53 15.02
CA ALA A 89 5.16 23.12 15.33
C ALA A 89 6.05 22.15 14.53
N ASP A 90 6.69 22.60 13.45
CA ASP A 90 7.44 21.76 12.51
C ASP A 90 8.94 21.67 12.86
N PHE A 91 9.43 22.42 13.85
CA PHE A 91 10.83 22.36 14.27
C PHE A 91 11.01 22.28 15.79
N ALA A 92 12.09 21.62 16.21
CA ALA A 92 12.47 21.46 17.60
C ALA A 92 13.91 21.93 17.80
N THR A 93 14.16 22.72 18.84
CA THR A 93 15.49 23.25 19.18
C THR A 93 16.08 22.51 20.37
N GLN A 94 17.37 22.16 20.27
CA GLN A 94 18.14 21.66 21.40
C GLN A 94 19.19 22.73 21.76
N THR A 95 19.02 23.40 22.88
CA THR A 95 19.98 24.40 23.37
C THR A 95 21.11 23.72 24.14
N LEU A 96 22.36 24.10 23.87
CA LEU A 96 23.48 23.77 24.76
C LEU A 96 23.29 24.51 26.09
N THR A 97 23.35 23.78 27.20
CA THR A 97 23.33 24.33 28.56
C THR A 97 24.74 24.43 29.11
#